data_AF-L5LBI8-F1
#
_entry.id   AF-L5LBI8-F1
#
_cell.length_a   1.000
_cell.length_b   1.000
_cell.length_c   1.000
_cell.angle_alpha   90.00
_cell.angle_beta   90.00
_cell.angle_gamma   90.00
#
_symmetry.space_group_name_H-M   'P 1'
#
loop_
_entity.id
_entity.type
_entity.pdbx_description
1 polymer ?
#
loop_
_entity_poly.entity_id
_entity_poly.type
_entity_poly.pdbx_seq_one_letter_code
_entity_poly.pdbx_strand_id
1 'polypeptide(L)'
;MPNCLSSSPRQGLQVDQSFTKEIGSCEFREIQSFLHQVAHKLPFPAKAMSRETLEKMRKDQEDNNQNPGTFECIATANMLGIRKVLSPYDLTQKGQYWGKFYLPEHV
;
A
#
# COMPACT_ATOMS: atom_id res chain seq x y z
N MET A 1 -4.86 -28.37 -6.26
CA MET A 1 -4.30 -27.25 -5.48
C MET A 1 -4.69 -25.99 -6.23
N PRO A 2 -5.45 -25.04 -5.65
CA PRO A 2 -5.84 -23.86 -6.40
C PRO A 2 -4.58 -23.01 -6.63
N ASN A 3 -4.14 -22.98 -7.89
CA ASN A 3 -3.11 -22.08 -8.38
C ASN A 3 -3.57 -20.65 -8.14
N CYS A 4 -2.85 -19.93 -7.29
CA CYS A 4 -3.06 -18.50 -7.06
C CYS A 4 -2.35 -17.74 -8.19
N LEU A 5 -2.86 -17.90 -9.41
CA LEU A 5 -2.47 -17.07 -10.55
C LEU A 5 -3.11 -15.69 -10.40
N SER A 6 -2.28 -14.68 -10.65
CA SER A 6 -2.47 -13.26 -10.41
C SER A 6 -3.84 -12.71 -10.81
N SER A 7 -4.34 -11.75 -10.02
CA SER A 7 -5.29 -10.76 -10.53
C SER A 7 -4.91 -9.36 -10.06
N SER A 8 -4.75 -8.50 -11.07
CA SER A 8 -4.35 -7.09 -11.05
C SER A 8 -5.16 -6.22 -10.07
N PRO A 9 -4.63 -5.06 -9.65
CA PRO A 9 -5.15 -4.31 -8.52
C PRO A 9 -6.41 -3.52 -8.93
N ARG A 10 -7.52 -3.79 -8.24
CA ARG A 10 -8.70 -2.91 -8.26
C ARG A 10 -8.67 -2.01 -7.03
N GLN A 11 -8.46 -0.73 -7.34
CA GLN A 11 -8.65 0.49 -6.57
C GLN A 11 -9.44 0.31 -5.27
N GLY A 12 -8.70 0.21 -4.15
CA GLY A 12 -9.19 0.37 -2.79
C GLY A 12 -8.74 1.72 -2.26
N LEU A 13 -9.60 2.71 -2.44
CA LEU A 13 -9.48 4.09 -2.00
C LEU A 13 -9.39 4.14 -0.45
N GLN A 14 -8.26 4.59 0.13
CA GLN A 14 -8.23 5.59 1.23
C GLN A 14 -6.82 6.02 1.69
N VAL A 15 -5.72 5.28 1.44
CA VAL A 15 -4.36 5.72 1.88
C VAL A 15 -3.44 6.21 0.77
N ASP A 16 -3.83 6.05 -0.49
CA ASP A 16 -3.23 6.81 -1.58
C ASP A 16 -4.03 8.08 -1.87
N GLN A 17 -4.32 8.89 -0.83
CA GLN A 17 -4.69 10.29 -1.05
C GLN A 17 -3.45 11.05 -1.51
N SER A 18 -3.08 10.80 -2.75
CA SER A 18 -2.11 11.59 -3.48
C SER A 18 -2.76 12.95 -3.74
N PHE A 19 -2.34 13.96 -2.97
CA PHE A 19 -2.63 15.36 -3.30
C PHE A 19 -1.80 15.73 -4.53
N THR A 20 -2.20 15.20 -5.69
CA THR A 20 -1.51 15.39 -6.95
C THR A 20 -1.84 16.80 -7.42
N LYS A 21 -1.00 17.75 -7.03
CA LYS A 21 -1.03 19.10 -7.58
C LYS A 21 0.05 19.18 -8.64
N GLU A 22 -0.34 19.43 -9.89
CA GLU A 22 0.59 19.83 -10.93
C GLU A 22 1.15 21.22 -10.56
N ILE A 23 2.33 21.25 -9.95
CA ILE A 23 3.06 22.48 -9.64
C ILE A 23 4.06 22.72 -10.77
N GLY A 24 3.55 23.15 -11.93
CA GLY A 24 4.36 23.61 -13.06
C GLY A 24 5.56 22.72 -13.45
N SER A 25 6.55 23.33 -14.11
CA SER A 25 7.80 22.69 -14.56
C SER A 25 8.90 22.75 -13.48
N CYS A 26 8.59 22.38 -12.24
CA CYS A 26 9.57 22.38 -11.16
C CYS A 26 10.09 20.97 -10.89
N GLU A 27 11.40 20.86 -10.68
CA GLU A 27 12.06 19.62 -10.30
C GLU A 27 11.67 19.19 -8.88
N PHE A 28 11.39 17.90 -8.67
CA PHE A 28 10.95 17.37 -7.37
C PHE A 28 11.95 17.68 -6.25
N ARG A 29 13.25 17.75 -6.57
CA ARG A 29 14.33 18.02 -5.62
C ARG A 29 14.21 19.38 -4.93
N GLU A 30 13.69 20.39 -5.62
CA GLU A 30 13.53 21.74 -5.07
C GLU A 30 12.39 21.78 -4.04
N ILE A 31 11.31 21.07 -4.33
CA ILE A 31 10.06 21.09 -3.55
C ILE A 31 10.06 20.03 -2.44
N GLN A 32 10.93 19.02 -2.51
CA GLN A 32 10.98 17.91 -1.55
C GLN A 32 11.12 18.38 -0.09
N SER A 33 11.98 19.36 0.16
CA SER A 33 12.23 19.90 1.51
C SER A 33 10.98 20.55 2.09
N PHE A 34 10.24 21.31 1.28
CA PHE A 34 8.99 21.94 1.66
C PHE A 34 7.88 20.90 1.92
N LEU A 35 7.72 19.93 1.02
CA LEU A 35 6.73 18.85 1.18
C LEU A 35 7.01 18.02 2.44
N HIS A 36 8.28 17.84 2.80
CA HIS A 36 8.64 17.14 4.03
C HIS A 36 8.19 17.92 5.29
N GLN A 37 8.35 19.25 5.30
CA GLN A 37 7.86 20.08 6.39
C GLN A 37 6.33 20.05 6.51
N VAL A 38 5.63 20.05 5.38
CA VAL A 38 4.16 19.92 5.36
C VAL A 38 3.75 18.54 5.86
N ALA A 39 4.43 17.48 5.43
CA ALA A 39 4.16 16.11 5.84
C ALA A 39 4.26 15.92 7.36
N HIS A 40 5.27 16.53 8.01
CA HIS A 40 5.43 16.49 9.47
C HIS A 40 4.34 17.24 10.25
N LYS A 41 3.64 18.20 9.62
CA LYS A 41 2.56 18.95 10.27
C LYS A 41 1.22 18.21 10.23
N LEU A 42 1.10 17.17 9.40
CA LEU A 42 -0.15 16.41 9.27
C LEU A 42 -0.34 15.49 10.49
N PRO A 43 -1.58 15.28 10.96
CA PRO A 43 -1.86 14.42 12.10
C PRO A 43 -1.76 12.91 11.76
N PHE A 44 -1.17 12.56 10.61
CA PHE A 44 -0.99 11.20 10.12
C PHE A 44 0.37 11.10 9.41
N PRO A 45 0.98 9.90 9.36
CA PRO A 45 2.26 9.70 8.71
C PRO A 45 2.11 9.99 7.20
N ALA A 46 2.87 10.96 6.72
CA ALA A 46 2.91 11.36 5.32
C ALA A 46 4.35 11.36 4.82
N LYS A 47 4.54 11.02 3.55
CA LYS A 47 5.85 11.02 2.89
C LYS A 47 5.74 11.66 1.52
N ALA A 48 6.63 12.60 1.24
CA ALA A 48 6.74 13.23 -0.06
C ALA A 48 7.36 12.26 -1.06
N MET A 49 6.67 11.99 -2.17
CA MET A 49 7.10 11.10 -3.24
C MET A 49 6.88 11.76 -4.59
N SER A 50 7.76 11.47 -5.56
CA SER A 50 7.50 11.69 -6.98
C SER A 50 6.77 10.47 -7.57
N ARG A 51 6.17 10.64 -8.75
CA ARG A 51 5.51 9.55 -9.48
C ARG A 51 6.44 8.35 -9.70
N GLU A 52 7.67 8.62 -10.13
CA GLU A 52 8.68 7.57 -10.38
C GLU A 52 9.05 6.83 -9.10
N THR A 53 9.27 7.56 -8.00
CA THR A 53 9.59 6.93 -6.72
C THR A 53 8.43 6.11 -6.15
N LEU A 54 7.18 6.54 -6.39
CA LEU A 54 5.99 5.82 -5.98
C LEU A 54 5.83 4.51 -6.76
N GLU A 55 6.00 4.55 -8.07
CA GLU A 55 5.96 3.36 -8.93
C GLU A 55 7.06 2.36 -8.56
N LYS A 56 8.28 2.86 -8.28
CA LYS A 56 9.38 2.02 -7.82
C LYS A 56 9.08 1.34 -6.49
N MET A 57 8.55 2.08 -5.51
CA MET A 57 8.21 1.51 -4.20
C MET A 57 7.16 0.40 -4.28
N ARG A 58 6.15 0.56 -5.15
CA ARG A 58 5.14 -0.49 -5.37
C ARG A 58 5.76 -1.75 -5.95
N LYS A 59 6.63 -1.60 -6.94
CA LYS A 59 7.28 -2.73 -7.60
C LYS A 59 8.25 -3.47 -6.66
N ASP A 60 9.05 -2.72 -5.90
CA ASP A 60 10.00 -3.29 -4.95
C ASP A 60 9.29 -4.09 -3.84
N GLN A 61 8.08 -3.71 -3.44
CA GLN A 61 7.29 -4.46 -2.46
C GLN A 61 6.84 -5.81 -3.01
N GLU A 62 6.26 -5.84 -4.21
CA GLU A 62 5.72 -7.08 -4.80
C GLU A 62 6.82 -8.08 -5.18
N ASP A 63 7.91 -7.61 -5.80
CA ASP A 63 8.92 -8.48 -6.40
C ASP A 63 9.87 -9.14 -5.38
N ASN A 64 10.03 -8.55 -4.19
CA ASN A 64 10.99 -9.05 -3.18
C ASN A 64 10.39 -10.05 -2.19
N ASN A 65 9.10 -10.39 -2.29
CA ASN A 65 8.48 -11.33 -1.36
C ASN A 65 8.92 -12.78 -1.66
N GLN A 66 9.82 -13.32 -0.84
CA GLN A 66 10.27 -14.72 -0.94
C GLN A 66 9.27 -15.72 -0.32
N ASN A 67 8.23 -15.22 0.36
CA ASN A 67 7.28 -16.10 1.03
C ASN A 67 6.32 -16.73 0.01
N PRO A 68 6.25 -18.08 -0.07
CA PRO A 68 5.33 -18.75 -0.98
C PRO A 68 3.84 -18.61 -0.58
N GLY A 69 3.55 -18.23 0.66
CA GLY A 69 2.19 -18.06 1.18
C GLY A 69 1.87 -16.62 1.53
N THR A 70 1.34 -15.84 0.58
CA THR A 70 0.87 -14.47 0.84
C THR A 70 -0.39 -14.48 1.71
N PHE A 71 -0.60 -13.39 2.47
CA PHE A 71 -1.78 -13.24 3.33
C PHE A 71 -3.09 -13.42 2.55
N GLU A 72 -3.14 -12.90 1.33
CA GLU A 72 -4.28 -13.05 0.41
C GLU A 72 -4.62 -14.53 0.15
N CYS A 73 -3.62 -15.38 -0.10
CA CYS A 73 -3.85 -16.81 -0.33
C CYS A 73 -4.46 -17.50 0.89
N ILE A 74 -3.93 -17.20 2.09
CA ILE A 74 -4.38 -17.82 3.35
C ILE A 74 -5.80 -17.36 3.68
N ALA A 75 -6.08 -16.06 3.57
CA ALA A 75 -7.37 -15.48 3.91
C ALA A 75 -8.47 -15.89 2.92
N THR A 76 -8.18 -15.87 1.61
CA THR A 76 -9.14 -16.26 0.57
C THR A 76 -9.49 -17.74 0.66
N ALA A 77 -8.48 -18.62 0.80
CA ALA A 77 -8.69 -20.06 0.96
C ALA A 77 -9.27 -20.45 2.33
N ASN A 78 -9.41 -19.49 3.26
CA ASN A 78 -9.86 -19.73 4.64
C ASN A 78 -9.05 -20.84 5.32
N MET A 79 -7.74 -20.85 5.11
CA MET A 79 -6.85 -21.83 5.72
C MET A 79 -6.94 -21.70 7.24
N LEU A 80 -7.00 -22.84 7.94
CA LEU A 80 -7.11 -22.93 9.41
C LEU A 80 -8.35 -22.23 10.00
N GLY A 81 -9.35 -21.88 9.19
CA GLY A 81 -10.57 -21.22 9.67
C GLY A 81 -10.38 -19.76 10.11
N ILE A 82 -9.34 -19.09 9.58
CA ILE A 82 -8.93 -17.74 9.96
C ILE A 82 -10.03 -16.67 9.78
N ARG A 83 -11.04 -16.92 8.93
CA ARG A 83 -12.19 -16.01 8.74
C ARG A 83 -13.05 -15.81 9.99
N LYS A 84 -12.88 -16.62 11.04
CA LYS A 84 -13.56 -16.38 12.34
C LYS A 84 -13.03 -15.14 13.07
N VAL A 85 -11.76 -14.78 12.84
CA VAL A 85 -11.09 -13.66 13.50
C VAL A 85 -10.89 -12.47 12.56
N LEU A 86 -10.85 -12.71 11.25
CA LEU A 86 -10.69 -11.65 10.26
C LEU A 86 -12.00 -10.94 9.96
N SER A 87 -11.88 -9.65 9.71
CA SER A 87 -12.94 -8.82 9.18
C SER A 87 -13.16 -9.11 7.69
N PRO A 88 -14.39 -8.98 7.16
CA PRO A 88 -14.63 -9.07 5.72
C PRO A 88 -13.78 -8.10 4.89
N TYR A 89 -13.42 -6.95 5.47
CA TYR A 89 -12.58 -5.93 4.83
C TYR A 89 -11.12 -6.37 4.66
N ASP A 90 -10.63 -7.31 5.49
CA ASP A 90 -9.24 -7.78 5.41
C ASP A 90 -8.99 -8.57 4.12
N LEU A 91 -10.05 -9.16 3.53
CA LEU A 91 -9.99 -9.86 2.25
C LEU A 91 -9.74 -8.90 1.08
N THR A 92 -10.29 -7.69 1.13
CA THR A 92 -10.09 -6.69 0.08
C THR A 92 -8.81 -5.89 0.31
N GLN A 93 -8.43 -5.69 1.57
CA GLN A 93 -7.28 -4.90 1.99
C GLN A 93 -5.98 -5.71 2.10
N LYS A 94 -6.05 -7.04 1.89
CA LYS A 94 -4.91 -7.96 1.87
C LYS A 94 -4.00 -7.87 3.10
N GLY A 95 -4.55 -7.48 4.25
CA GLY A 95 -3.81 -7.32 5.51
C GLY A 95 -2.87 -6.11 5.56
N GLN A 96 -2.95 -5.17 4.60
CA GLN A 96 -2.12 -3.95 4.59
C GLN A 96 -2.67 -2.85 5.51
N TYR A 97 -3.81 -3.07 6.12
CA TYR A 97 -4.54 -2.06 6.88
C TYR A 97 -4.98 -2.62 8.23
N TRP A 98 -4.87 -1.78 9.25
CA TRP A 98 -5.42 -2.04 10.57
C TRP A 98 -6.18 -0.81 11.06
N GLY A 99 -7.50 -0.83 10.90
CA GLY A 99 -8.35 0.32 11.14
C GLY A 99 -7.96 1.50 10.25
N LYS A 100 -7.42 2.57 10.84
CA LYS A 100 -6.98 3.79 10.14
C LYS A 100 -5.50 3.78 9.73
N PHE A 101 -4.74 2.77 10.14
CA PHE A 101 -3.30 2.71 9.92
C PHE A 101 -2.99 1.84 8.71
N TYR A 102 -2.02 2.27 7.92
CA TYR A 102 -1.48 1.53 6.78
C TYR A 102 -0.12 0.96 7.14
N LEU A 103 0.09 -0.31 6.80
CA LEU A 103 1.26 -1.12 7.13
C LEU A 103 2.04 -1.39 5.83
N PRO A 104 3.03 -0.56 5.48
CA PRO A 104 3.76 -0.66 4.21
C PRO A 104 4.71 -1.87 4.12
N GLU A 105 5.00 -2.52 5.25
CA GLU A 105 5.92 -3.66 5.32
C GLU A 105 5.22 -5.01 5.10
N HIS A 106 3.89 -5.02 5.01
CA HIS A 106 3.10 -6.23 4.83
C HIS A 106 2.89 -6.53 3.34
N VAL A 107 3.38 -7.70 2.90
CA VAL A 107 3.36 -8.17 1.51
C VAL A 107 2.79 -9.59 1.41
#